data_AF-A0A242K6Q5-F1
#
_entry.id   AF-A0A242K6Q5-F1
#
_cell.length_a   1.000
_cell.length_b   1.000
_cell.length_c   1.000
_cell.angle_alpha   90.00
_cell.angle_beta   90.00
_cell.angle_gamma   90.00
#
_symmetry.space_group_name_H-M   'P 1'
#
loop_
_entity.id
_entity.type
_entity.pdbx_description
1 polymer ?
#
loop_
_entity_poly.entity_id
_entity_poly.type
_entity_poly.pdbx_seq_one_letter_code
_entity_poly.pdbx_strand_id
1 'polypeptide(L)'
;MTVVLSFGYLGLLFLQKKRPTKWLGLLFVLVISIESGVNAYSIFSGIEGEWSYPTVAKYNGSYSDIKTLVDQTKEENASFYRMETLDPVTKNDSLAYGYSGVGMFSSIRNRHSLSYLNDLGYRSWGTNLQINYLNNTLLMDVISGIKYNLTKEDMHKFGFTKQAESGEYALYSNTYAMPLGVLTNEQVYEEGKVRSQTSLFNQLAEKDFEYYTFMEPELVELDNVKLEKSEGLVTYRAKDEEKYSKKIVTWEAVIPAGKQAYLSLAPYNYDDLGTANIELKVNGTSQKTRINMTGQYYDLGMYEEETLVEFSATLTGSTVFSFLTPDIALLDLDLFEEAASSIQQKGVAFTVSGRTAKAEVVTNEEQVLFTTIPYDQGWTVSVDGKQAEIPRFKDAFLTVKIPAGTHTVEFVYLPPGLTSGSLLTVGSVFLFGGYLFVLRKRKGDLFYQVTTADREDTELKLEKKVTESEATETLQSSTIEKAECENSSLGIVEESVPESEGKEEPSEASSLMSSFTFSDKQEGFGFSLHTETEVKKETEEPSDQEK
;
A
#
# COMPACT_ATOMS: atom_id res chain seq x y z
N MET A 1 16.64 12.89 25.85
CA MET A 1 17.96 12.23 25.73
C MET A 1 18.89 13.03 24.81
N THR A 2 18.59 13.10 23.50
CA THR A 2 19.42 13.67 22.42
C THR A 2 20.08 15.02 22.75
N VAL A 3 19.35 15.99 23.31
CA VAL A 3 19.89 17.32 23.69
C VAL A 3 21.10 17.21 24.64
N VAL A 4 21.05 16.32 25.63
CA VAL A 4 22.15 16.10 26.60
C VAL A 4 23.36 15.46 25.90
N LEU A 5 23.12 14.52 24.98
CA LEU A 5 24.16 13.88 24.20
C LEU A 5 24.79 14.86 23.19
N SER A 6 24.02 15.78 22.60
CA SER A 6 24.55 16.87 21.77
C SER A 6 25.53 17.77 22.54
N PHE A 7 25.22 18.16 23.78
CA PHE A 7 26.18 18.86 24.64
C PHE A 7 27.40 18.00 25.00
N GLY A 8 27.20 16.69 25.20
CA GLY A 8 28.29 15.71 25.35
C GLY A 8 29.24 15.69 24.16
N TYR A 9 28.71 15.61 22.93
CA TYR A 9 29.51 15.65 21.70
C TYR A 9 30.24 16.98 21.51
N LEU A 10 29.60 18.12 21.80
CA LEU A 10 30.26 19.43 21.76
C LEU A 10 31.43 19.50 22.76
N GLY A 11 31.25 18.96 23.97
CA GLY A 11 32.32 18.83 24.97
C GLY A 11 33.47 17.93 24.50
N LEU A 12 33.16 16.76 23.92
CA LEU A 12 34.15 15.84 23.35
C LEU A 12 34.87 16.45 22.13
N LEU A 13 34.19 17.23 21.27
CA LEU A 13 34.80 17.91 20.11
C LEU A 13 35.76 19.02 20.57
N PHE A 14 35.37 19.78 21.59
CA PHE A 14 36.22 20.79 22.22
C PHE A 14 37.46 20.16 22.87
N LEU A 15 37.30 19.03 23.55
CA LEU A 15 38.41 18.24 24.09
C LEU A 15 39.31 17.68 22.97
N GLN A 16 38.75 17.25 21.83
CA GLN A 16 39.53 16.76 20.70
C GLN A 16 40.33 17.87 20.03
N LYS A 17 39.76 19.07 19.90
CA LYS A 17 40.46 20.26 19.41
C LYS A 17 41.60 20.68 20.34
N LYS A 18 41.46 20.50 21.67
CA LYS A 18 42.51 20.84 22.65
C LYS A 18 43.55 19.75 22.91
N ARG A 19 43.18 18.47 22.74
CA ARG A 19 44.05 17.29 22.95
C ARG A 19 43.66 16.17 21.97
N PRO A 20 44.13 16.23 20.71
CA PRO A 20 43.80 15.21 19.71
C PRO A 20 44.41 13.86 20.11
N THR A 21 43.56 12.87 20.40
CA THR A 21 44.00 11.51 20.72
C THR A 21 43.09 10.46 20.09
N LYS A 22 43.67 9.34 19.65
CA LYS A 22 42.92 8.19 19.13
C LYS A 22 41.90 7.63 20.12
N TRP A 23 42.18 7.73 21.42
CA TRP A 23 41.28 7.30 22.49
C TRP A 23 40.00 8.13 22.56
N LEU A 24 40.08 9.43 22.29
CA LEU A 24 38.89 10.29 22.25
C LEU A 24 38.05 10.02 20.99
N GLY A 25 38.68 9.70 19.86
CA GLY A 25 37.98 9.19 18.67
C GLY A 25 37.28 7.86 18.90
N LEU A 26 37.91 6.93 19.63
CA LEU A 26 37.27 5.68 20.06
C LEU A 26 36.09 5.92 21.02
N LEU A 27 36.22 6.87 21.96
CA LEU A 27 35.13 7.27 22.84
C LEU A 27 33.96 7.90 22.06
N PHE A 28 34.24 8.70 21.03
CA PHE A 28 33.22 9.21 20.11
C PHE A 28 32.44 8.09 19.44
N VAL A 29 33.14 7.14 18.82
CA VAL A 29 32.50 5.99 18.17
C VAL A 29 31.67 5.21 19.19
N LEU A 30 32.19 4.95 20.39
CA LEU A 30 31.46 4.25 21.45
C LEU A 30 30.17 4.98 21.86
N VAL A 31 30.22 6.29 22.13
CA VAL A 31 29.04 7.06 22.56
C VAL A 31 28.02 7.18 21.43
N ILE A 32 28.45 7.38 20.18
CA ILE A 32 27.56 7.40 19.00
C ILE A 32 26.92 6.01 18.78
N SER A 33 27.67 4.92 18.94
CA SER A 33 27.12 3.56 18.85
C SER A 33 26.11 3.25 19.96
N ILE A 34 26.36 3.69 21.20
CA ILE A 34 25.42 3.55 22.31
C ILE A 34 24.16 4.39 22.07
N GLU A 35 24.28 5.66 21.66
CA GLU A 35 23.10 6.48 21.33
C GLU A 35 22.29 5.87 20.18
N SER A 36 22.97 5.40 19.12
CA SER A 36 22.32 4.75 17.99
C SER A 36 21.58 3.48 18.42
N GLY A 37 22.18 2.67 19.28
CA GLY A 37 21.57 1.46 19.84
C GLY A 37 20.36 1.75 20.72
N VAL A 38 20.44 2.75 21.60
CA VAL A 38 19.32 3.14 22.48
C VAL A 38 18.17 3.74 21.66
N ASN A 39 18.43 4.65 20.71
CA ASN A 39 17.38 5.19 19.85
C ASN A 39 16.75 4.10 18.97
N ALA A 40 17.55 3.19 18.38
CA ALA A 40 17.03 2.06 17.61
C ALA A 40 16.13 1.15 18.48
N TYR A 41 16.57 0.81 19.69
CA TYR A 41 15.77 0.03 20.63
C TYR A 41 14.45 0.75 20.99
N SER A 42 14.49 2.03 21.34
CA SER A 42 13.28 2.82 21.63
C SER A 42 12.32 2.91 20.45
N ILE A 43 12.83 3.03 19.23
CA ILE A 43 12.04 3.02 18.00
C ILE A 43 11.40 1.64 17.80
N PHE A 44 12.16 0.55 17.87
CA PHE A 44 11.61 -0.80 17.70
C PHE A 44 10.59 -1.17 18.78
N SER A 45 10.84 -0.87 20.05
CA SER A 45 9.85 -1.11 21.13
C SER A 45 8.59 -0.25 20.99
N GLY A 46 8.71 1.00 20.50
CA GLY A 46 7.55 1.84 20.18
C GLY A 46 6.72 1.27 19.03
N ILE A 47 7.39 0.85 17.95
CA ILE A 47 6.76 0.21 16.79
C ILE A 47 6.11 -1.13 17.17
N GLU A 48 6.73 -1.93 18.04
CA GLU A 48 6.15 -3.17 18.56
C GLU A 48 4.87 -2.91 19.37
N GLY A 49 4.87 -1.88 20.24
CA GLY A 49 3.71 -1.49 21.03
C GLY A 49 2.55 -0.88 20.23
N GLU A 50 2.84 -0.17 19.14
CA GLU A 50 1.83 0.46 18.26
C GLU A 50 1.24 -0.53 17.23
N TRP A 51 2.09 -1.32 16.57
CA TRP A 51 1.69 -2.13 15.40
C TRP A 51 1.55 -3.63 15.69
N SER A 52 2.17 -4.14 16.77
CA SER A 52 2.12 -5.55 17.19
C SER A 52 2.45 -6.53 16.05
N TYR A 53 3.66 -6.40 15.49
CA TYR A 53 4.12 -7.24 14.38
C TYR A 53 4.22 -8.73 14.77
N PRO A 54 3.91 -9.67 13.85
CA PRO A 54 4.12 -11.09 14.09
C PRO A 54 5.58 -11.43 14.41
N THR A 55 5.78 -12.34 15.37
CA THR A 55 7.13 -12.79 15.75
C THR A 55 7.78 -13.62 14.63
N VAL A 56 9.11 -13.62 14.57
CA VAL A 56 9.90 -14.46 13.64
C VAL A 56 9.53 -15.95 13.78
N ALA A 57 9.17 -16.39 14.99
CA ALA A 57 8.69 -17.75 15.23
C ALA A 57 7.36 -18.04 14.50
N LYS A 58 6.41 -17.09 14.45
CA LYS A 58 5.14 -17.26 13.70
C LYS A 58 5.38 -17.32 12.19
N TYR A 59 6.32 -16.54 11.65
CA TYR A 59 6.69 -16.63 10.23
C TYR A 59 7.35 -17.97 9.89
N ASN A 60 8.35 -18.37 10.66
CA ASN A 60 9.17 -19.54 10.36
C ASN A 60 8.42 -20.86 10.60
N GLY A 61 7.53 -20.93 11.60
CA GLY A 61 6.86 -22.15 12.04
C GLY A 61 5.95 -22.82 11.00
N SER A 62 5.55 -22.09 9.96
CA SER A 62 4.73 -22.60 8.85
C SER A 62 5.44 -22.49 7.49
N TYR A 63 6.69 -22.01 7.46
CA TYR A 63 7.36 -21.68 6.21
C TYR A 63 7.71 -22.92 5.37
N SER A 64 8.23 -23.98 5.99
CA SER A 64 8.56 -25.25 5.31
C SER A 64 7.36 -25.85 4.57
N ASP A 65 6.22 -25.88 5.26
CA ASP A 65 5.02 -26.58 4.82
C ASP A 65 4.31 -25.83 3.71
N ILE A 66 4.04 -24.53 3.93
CA ILE A 66 3.50 -23.64 2.90
C ILE A 66 4.42 -23.63 1.68
N LYS A 67 5.75 -23.55 1.85
CA LYS A 67 6.70 -23.51 0.73
C LYS A 67 6.71 -24.82 -0.06
N THR A 68 6.56 -25.96 0.60
CA THR A 68 6.47 -27.28 -0.05
C THR A 68 5.24 -27.38 -0.95
N LEU A 69 4.07 -27.02 -0.42
CA LEU A 69 2.81 -27.01 -1.18
C LEU A 69 2.84 -25.96 -2.31
N VAL A 70 3.41 -24.78 -2.06
CA VAL A 70 3.60 -23.73 -3.07
C VAL A 70 4.53 -24.18 -4.19
N ASP A 71 5.62 -24.91 -3.90
CA ASP A 71 6.52 -25.40 -4.95
C ASP A 71 5.91 -26.57 -5.74
N GLN A 72 5.14 -27.46 -5.12
CA GLN A 72 4.32 -28.47 -5.82
C GLN A 72 3.42 -27.80 -6.87
N THR A 73 2.67 -26.74 -6.51
CA THR A 73 1.81 -26.06 -7.49
C THR A 73 2.59 -25.46 -8.69
N LYS A 74 3.89 -25.17 -8.56
CA LYS A 74 4.72 -24.66 -9.68
C LYS A 74 5.16 -25.77 -10.62
N GLU A 75 5.41 -26.97 -10.10
CA GLU A 75 5.75 -28.14 -10.91
C GLU A 75 4.52 -28.65 -11.69
N GLU A 76 3.32 -28.51 -11.11
CA GLU A 76 2.03 -28.89 -11.73
C GLU A 76 1.53 -27.91 -12.81
N ASN A 77 2.05 -26.68 -12.92
CA ASN A 77 1.46 -25.62 -13.74
C ASN A 77 2.46 -24.94 -14.70
N ALA A 78 2.33 -25.22 -15.99
CA ALA A 78 3.11 -24.57 -17.05
C ALA A 78 2.62 -23.15 -17.43
N SER A 79 1.37 -22.81 -17.11
CA SER A 79 0.76 -21.50 -17.31
C SER A 79 0.59 -20.75 -15.99
N PHE A 80 0.40 -19.42 -16.06
CA PHE A 80 0.13 -18.60 -14.90
C PHE A 80 -1.19 -18.97 -14.24
N TYR A 81 -1.15 -19.08 -12.91
CA TYR A 81 -2.26 -19.30 -12.00
C TYR A 81 -2.10 -18.38 -10.78
N ARG A 82 -3.19 -18.19 -10.01
CA ARG A 82 -3.10 -17.59 -8.67
C ARG A 82 -3.42 -18.61 -7.59
N MET A 83 -2.95 -18.34 -6.38
CA MET A 83 -3.34 -19.06 -5.17
C MET A 83 -3.36 -18.11 -3.98
N GLU A 84 -4.11 -18.44 -2.92
CA GLU A 84 -4.11 -17.66 -1.68
C GLU A 84 -4.27 -18.49 -0.41
N THR A 85 -3.80 -17.94 0.72
CA THR A 85 -4.03 -18.50 2.05
C THR A 85 -5.32 -17.96 2.68
N LEU A 86 -6.11 -18.84 3.30
CA LEU A 86 -7.19 -18.46 4.23
C LEU A 86 -6.67 -18.12 5.63
N ASP A 87 -5.41 -18.46 5.90
CA ASP A 87 -4.70 -18.35 7.18
C ASP A 87 -3.48 -17.40 7.09
N PRO A 88 -3.66 -16.11 6.74
CA PRO A 88 -2.55 -15.18 6.54
C PRO A 88 -1.82 -14.83 7.85
N VAL A 89 -0.49 -14.81 7.79
CA VAL A 89 0.38 -14.28 8.85
C VAL A 89 0.42 -12.76 8.80
N THR A 90 0.51 -12.19 7.59
CA THR A 90 0.54 -10.74 7.33
C THR A 90 0.03 -10.43 5.90
N LYS A 91 0.27 -9.21 5.42
CA LYS A 91 0.08 -8.81 4.01
C LYS A 91 1.38 -9.09 3.26
N ASN A 92 1.27 -9.52 2.00
CA ASN A 92 2.40 -9.96 1.16
C ASN A 92 2.97 -11.34 1.52
N ASP A 93 2.19 -12.21 2.16
CA ASP A 93 2.52 -13.64 2.31
C ASP A 93 2.82 -14.30 0.95
N SER A 94 2.11 -13.88 -0.10
CA SER A 94 2.40 -14.17 -1.51
C SER A 94 3.86 -13.90 -1.92
N LEU A 95 4.46 -12.78 -1.47
CA LEU A 95 5.88 -12.48 -1.72
C LEU A 95 6.82 -13.27 -0.80
N ALA A 96 6.39 -13.60 0.43
CA ALA A 96 7.21 -14.34 1.39
C ALA A 96 7.39 -15.81 1.00
N TYR A 97 6.31 -16.46 0.56
CA TYR A 97 6.30 -17.86 0.13
C TYR A 97 6.57 -18.02 -1.38
N GLY A 98 6.43 -16.93 -2.15
CA GLY A 98 6.78 -16.88 -3.57
C GLY A 98 5.71 -17.50 -4.47
N TYR A 99 4.47 -17.03 -4.33
CA TYR A 99 3.31 -17.37 -5.15
C TYR A 99 2.58 -16.11 -5.67
N SER A 100 1.75 -16.28 -6.70
CA SER A 100 0.94 -15.19 -7.27
C SER A 100 -0.39 -15.05 -6.52
N GLY A 101 -0.47 -14.10 -5.57
CA GLY A 101 -1.69 -13.80 -4.82
C GLY A 101 -2.53 -12.66 -5.39
N VAL A 102 -3.67 -12.42 -4.75
CA VAL A 102 -4.48 -11.19 -4.90
C VAL A 102 -4.14 -10.22 -3.76
N GLY A 103 -4.08 -10.73 -2.53
CA GLY A 103 -3.81 -10.00 -1.29
C GLY A 103 -2.40 -9.40 -1.27
N MET A 104 -2.33 -8.08 -1.09
CA MET A 104 -1.08 -7.33 -1.13
C MET A 104 -1.21 -5.95 -0.47
N PHE A 105 -0.11 -5.43 0.07
CA PHE A 105 0.10 -4.02 0.43
C PHE A 105 1.29 -3.45 -0.36
N SER A 106 1.11 -2.28 -0.99
CA SER A 106 2.20 -1.51 -1.61
C SER A 106 1.85 -0.04 -1.75
N SER A 107 2.72 0.83 -1.23
CA SER A 107 2.60 2.30 -1.34
C SER A 107 2.82 2.85 -2.76
N ILE A 108 3.26 2.01 -3.72
CA ILE A 108 3.66 2.43 -5.08
C ILE A 108 2.83 1.78 -6.21
N ARG A 109 1.79 0.99 -5.91
CA ARG A 109 0.89 0.39 -6.93
C ARG A 109 -0.18 1.39 -7.38
N ASN A 110 -0.62 1.30 -8.64
CA ASN A 110 -1.84 1.94 -9.13
C ASN A 110 -3.06 1.59 -8.25
N ARG A 111 -3.60 2.61 -7.57
CA ARG A 111 -4.75 2.51 -6.64
C ARG A 111 -6.07 2.20 -7.34
N HIS A 112 -6.24 2.56 -8.61
CA HIS A 112 -7.47 2.28 -9.36
C HIS A 112 -7.74 0.77 -9.48
N SER A 113 -6.68 -0.04 -9.66
CA SER A 113 -6.78 -1.50 -9.67
C SER A 113 -7.32 -2.09 -8.36
N LEU A 114 -6.96 -1.51 -7.21
CA LEU A 114 -7.44 -1.96 -5.90
C LEU A 114 -8.80 -1.37 -5.53
N SER A 115 -9.12 -0.17 -6.05
CA SER A 115 -10.46 0.42 -5.96
C SER A 115 -11.49 -0.47 -6.66
N TYR A 116 -11.25 -0.80 -7.93
CA TYR A 116 -12.20 -1.61 -8.69
C TYR A 116 -12.36 -3.03 -8.11
N LEU A 117 -11.29 -3.65 -7.60
CA LEU A 117 -11.40 -4.90 -6.85
C LEU A 117 -12.24 -4.76 -5.56
N ASN A 118 -12.18 -3.61 -4.88
CA ASN A 118 -13.03 -3.32 -3.73
C ASN A 118 -14.50 -3.12 -4.13
N ASP A 119 -14.75 -2.42 -5.24
CA ASP A 119 -16.10 -2.20 -5.78
C ASP A 119 -16.75 -3.53 -6.24
N LEU A 120 -15.94 -4.52 -6.62
CA LEU A 120 -16.35 -5.90 -6.90
C LEU A 120 -16.51 -6.80 -5.64
N GLY A 121 -16.19 -6.31 -4.43
CA GLY A 121 -16.46 -7.02 -3.18
C GLY A 121 -15.24 -7.56 -2.40
N TYR A 122 -14.01 -7.40 -2.89
CA TYR A 122 -12.82 -7.54 -2.03
C TYR A 122 -12.73 -6.34 -1.05
N ARG A 123 -11.80 -6.39 -0.07
CA ARG A 123 -11.66 -5.29 0.91
C ARG A 123 -10.37 -4.49 0.73
N SER A 124 -10.53 -3.23 0.32
CA SER A 124 -9.49 -2.20 0.30
C SER A 124 -9.83 -1.07 1.29
N TRP A 125 -9.06 -0.93 2.38
CA TRP A 125 -9.29 0.11 3.40
C TRP A 125 -8.42 1.34 3.17
N GLY A 126 -9.01 2.52 3.33
CA GLY A 126 -8.34 3.82 3.31
C GLY A 126 -7.91 4.26 1.91
N THR A 127 -6.61 4.49 1.74
CA THR A 127 -6.02 5.10 0.52
C THR A 127 -5.81 4.13 -0.65
N ASN A 128 -6.50 3.00 -0.66
CA ASN A 128 -6.40 1.91 -1.64
C ASN A 128 -4.96 1.46 -1.95
N LEU A 129 -4.13 1.38 -0.89
CA LEU A 129 -2.76 0.84 -0.91
C LEU A 129 -2.68 -0.64 -0.53
N GLN A 130 -3.82 -1.26 -0.22
CA GLN A 130 -3.95 -2.64 0.25
C GLN A 130 -5.18 -3.32 -0.34
N ILE A 131 -5.11 -4.62 -0.55
CA ILE A 131 -6.28 -5.45 -0.86
C ILE A 131 -6.13 -6.76 -0.08
N ASN A 132 -7.23 -7.32 0.39
CA ASN A 132 -7.25 -8.56 1.18
C ASN A 132 -8.19 -9.56 0.49
N TYR A 133 -7.78 -10.82 0.45
CA TYR A 133 -8.49 -11.89 -0.27
C TYR A 133 -9.68 -12.48 0.51
N LEU A 134 -9.59 -12.53 1.85
CA LEU A 134 -10.59 -13.21 2.69
C LEU A 134 -11.99 -12.57 2.56
N ASN A 135 -13.00 -13.43 2.68
CA ASN A 135 -14.43 -13.11 2.68
C ASN A 135 -14.94 -12.56 1.33
N ASN A 136 -14.59 -13.25 0.25
CA ASN A 136 -15.09 -13.01 -1.11
C ASN A 136 -15.97 -14.19 -1.57
N THR A 137 -16.56 -14.10 -2.77
CA THR A 137 -17.45 -15.14 -3.31
C THR A 137 -16.79 -15.95 -4.44
N LEU A 138 -17.34 -17.12 -4.74
CA LEU A 138 -16.89 -17.99 -5.84
C LEU A 138 -16.80 -17.28 -7.20
N LEU A 139 -17.63 -16.27 -7.47
CA LEU A 139 -17.52 -15.47 -8.69
C LEU A 139 -16.17 -14.74 -8.76
N MET A 140 -15.71 -14.21 -7.62
CA MET A 140 -14.47 -13.46 -7.51
C MET A 140 -13.24 -14.36 -7.48
N ASP A 141 -13.33 -15.59 -6.97
CA ASP A 141 -12.27 -16.61 -7.13
C ASP A 141 -12.04 -16.97 -8.60
N VAL A 142 -13.13 -17.16 -9.37
CA VAL A 142 -13.05 -17.42 -10.81
C VAL A 142 -12.51 -16.20 -11.55
N ILE A 143 -13.09 -15.01 -11.34
CA ILE A 143 -12.66 -13.75 -11.98
C ILE A 143 -11.18 -13.43 -11.68
N SER A 144 -10.70 -13.73 -10.47
CA SER A 144 -9.29 -13.52 -10.09
C SER A 144 -8.38 -14.71 -10.37
N GLY A 145 -8.87 -15.80 -10.96
CA GLY A 145 -8.07 -16.97 -11.36
C GLY A 145 -7.39 -17.68 -10.19
N ILE A 146 -8.04 -17.72 -9.02
CA ILE A 146 -7.57 -18.47 -7.84
C ILE A 146 -7.73 -19.96 -8.13
N LYS A 147 -6.63 -20.59 -8.54
CA LYS A 147 -6.57 -22.03 -8.82
C LYS A 147 -6.35 -22.87 -7.55
N TYR A 148 -5.77 -22.28 -6.49
CA TYR A 148 -5.59 -23.00 -5.22
C TYR A 148 -5.86 -22.13 -4.00
N ASN A 149 -6.39 -22.75 -2.93
CA ASN A 149 -6.32 -22.20 -1.59
C ASN A 149 -5.48 -23.06 -0.65
N LEU A 150 -4.77 -22.41 0.26
CA LEU A 150 -4.14 -23.02 1.44
C LEU A 150 -4.97 -22.69 2.68
N THR A 151 -5.19 -23.65 3.56
CA THR A 151 -5.83 -23.40 4.86
C THR A 151 -5.51 -24.49 5.89
N LYS A 152 -5.76 -24.20 7.17
CA LYS A 152 -5.69 -25.16 8.28
C LYS A 152 -7.00 -25.89 8.56
N GLU A 153 -8.12 -25.32 8.14
CA GLU A 153 -9.46 -25.84 8.41
C GLU A 153 -9.95 -26.72 7.23
N ASP A 154 -10.99 -27.50 7.43
CA ASP A 154 -11.66 -28.17 6.31
C ASP A 154 -12.48 -27.15 5.46
N MET A 155 -12.49 -27.33 4.14
CA MET A 155 -13.06 -26.36 3.20
C MET A 155 -14.38 -26.84 2.60
N HIS A 156 -15.47 -26.13 2.88
CA HIS A 156 -16.83 -26.45 2.40
C HIS A 156 -17.25 -25.62 1.17
N LYS A 157 -16.28 -25.29 0.32
CA LYS A 157 -16.40 -24.35 -0.79
C LYS A 157 -16.55 -25.11 -2.12
N PHE A 158 -17.66 -24.92 -2.82
CA PHE A 158 -17.97 -25.64 -4.06
C PHE A 158 -16.87 -25.47 -5.12
N GLY A 159 -16.53 -26.57 -5.80
CA GLY A 159 -15.45 -26.61 -6.80
C GLY A 159 -14.02 -26.70 -6.23
N PHE A 160 -13.83 -26.62 -4.91
CA PHE A 160 -12.53 -26.81 -4.27
C PHE A 160 -12.34 -28.25 -3.77
N THR A 161 -11.19 -28.85 -4.07
CA THR A 161 -10.88 -30.26 -3.73
C THR A 161 -9.49 -30.38 -3.11
N LYS A 162 -9.33 -31.11 -1.99
CA LYS A 162 -8.05 -31.29 -1.29
C LYS A 162 -7.09 -32.15 -2.14
N GLN A 163 -5.93 -31.60 -2.49
CA GLN A 163 -4.91 -32.23 -3.33
C GLN A 163 -3.70 -32.72 -2.52
N ALA A 164 -3.26 -31.94 -1.53
CA ALA A 164 -2.07 -32.22 -0.74
C ALA A 164 -2.15 -31.62 0.66
N GLU A 165 -1.22 -31.98 1.53
CA GLU A 165 -1.16 -31.54 2.93
C GLU A 165 0.28 -31.56 3.44
N SER A 166 0.67 -30.56 4.23
CA SER A 166 1.97 -30.49 4.91
C SER A 166 1.80 -29.76 6.25
N GLY A 167 2.29 -30.37 7.34
CA GLY A 167 2.17 -29.81 8.68
C GLY A 167 0.71 -29.63 9.08
N GLU A 168 0.31 -28.38 9.34
CA GLU A 168 -1.08 -28.00 9.65
C GLU A 168 -1.87 -27.50 8.42
N TYR A 169 -1.29 -27.52 7.20
CA TYR A 169 -1.88 -26.87 6.03
C TYR A 169 -2.30 -27.88 4.95
N ALA A 170 -3.56 -27.79 4.54
CA ALA A 170 -4.11 -28.46 3.36
C ALA A 170 -4.09 -27.52 2.13
N LEU A 171 -3.76 -28.09 0.97
CA LEU A 171 -3.84 -27.45 -0.34
C LEU A 171 -5.11 -27.94 -1.06
N TYR A 172 -6.01 -27.01 -1.38
CA TYR A 172 -7.22 -27.25 -2.16
C TYR A 172 -7.08 -26.64 -3.56
N SER A 173 -7.51 -27.34 -4.60
CA SER A 173 -7.57 -26.82 -5.98
C SER A 173 -8.99 -26.49 -6.41
N ASN A 174 -9.17 -25.32 -7.02
CA ASN A 174 -10.40 -24.84 -7.65
C ASN A 174 -10.49 -25.32 -9.11
N THR A 175 -11.52 -26.10 -9.42
CA THR A 175 -11.80 -26.56 -10.80
C THR A 175 -12.15 -25.40 -11.75
N TYR A 176 -12.82 -24.36 -11.25
CA TYR A 176 -13.43 -23.29 -12.06
C TYR A 176 -12.53 -22.07 -12.30
N ALA A 177 -11.30 -22.07 -11.80
CA ALA A 177 -10.39 -20.93 -11.93
C ALA A 177 -10.15 -20.55 -13.41
N MET A 178 -10.36 -19.27 -13.75
CA MET A 178 -10.12 -18.78 -15.11
C MET A 178 -8.63 -18.46 -15.33
N PRO A 179 -8.11 -18.57 -16.58
CA PRO A 179 -6.75 -18.14 -16.92
C PRO A 179 -6.51 -16.63 -16.72
N LEU A 180 -5.25 -16.17 -16.89
CA LEU A 180 -4.89 -14.75 -16.71
C LEU A 180 -5.66 -13.80 -17.65
N GLY A 181 -6.07 -14.29 -18.83
CA GLY A 181 -7.00 -13.58 -19.72
C GLY A 181 -8.21 -14.40 -20.12
N VAL A 182 -9.24 -13.72 -20.62
CA VAL A 182 -10.51 -14.26 -21.13
C VAL A 182 -10.96 -13.42 -22.32
N LEU A 183 -11.52 -14.04 -23.36
CA LEU A 183 -12.14 -13.35 -24.49
C LEU A 183 -13.58 -12.93 -24.16
N THR A 184 -13.93 -11.68 -24.48
CA THR A 184 -15.28 -11.09 -24.35
C THR A 184 -15.51 -10.08 -25.48
N ASN A 185 -16.74 -9.59 -25.62
CA ASN A 185 -17.12 -8.59 -26.61
C ASN A 185 -16.94 -7.14 -26.09
N GLU A 186 -17.13 -6.15 -26.97
CA GLU A 186 -16.89 -4.72 -26.67
C GLU A 186 -17.79 -4.14 -25.56
N GLN A 187 -18.91 -4.79 -25.21
CA GLN A 187 -19.85 -4.31 -24.18
C GLN A 187 -19.18 -4.18 -22.80
N VAL A 188 -18.05 -4.86 -22.58
CA VAL A 188 -17.20 -4.69 -21.40
C VAL A 188 -16.77 -3.23 -21.16
N TYR A 189 -16.69 -2.40 -22.20
CA TYR A 189 -16.36 -0.98 -22.09
C TYR A 189 -17.57 -0.04 -21.88
N GLU A 190 -18.80 -0.53 -22.00
CA GLU A 190 -20.00 0.31 -21.88
C GLU A 190 -20.13 0.95 -20.49
N GLU A 191 -20.73 2.14 -20.45
CA GLU A 191 -21.08 2.78 -19.18
C GLU A 191 -22.20 2.01 -18.49
N GLY A 192 -22.19 1.95 -17.15
CA GLY A 192 -23.14 1.17 -16.36
C GLY A 192 -22.81 -0.33 -16.26
N LYS A 193 -22.27 -0.96 -17.32
CA LYS A 193 -21.84 -2.36 -17.30
C LYS A 193 -20.72 -2.62 -16.28
N VAL A 194 -20.67 -3.87 -15.81
CA VAL A 194 -19.61 -4.48 -14.99
C VAL A 194 -19.22 -3.69 -13.74
N ARG A 195 -20.24 -3.21 -13.01
CA ARG A 195 -20.13 -2.50 -11.71
C ARG A 195 -20.20 -3.44 -10.49
N SER A 196 -20.42 -4.72 -10.68
CA SER A 196 -20.58 -5.73 -9.62
C SER A 196 -19.97 -7.07 -10.02
N GLN A 197 -19.71 -7.95 -9.05
CA GLN A 197 -19.27 -9.33 -9.31
C GLN A 197 -20.20 -10.05 -10.32
N THR A 198 -21.52 -9.93 -10.15
CA THR A 198 -22.53 -10.57 -11.02
C THR A 198 -22.53 -10.01 -12.44
N SER A 199 -22.45 -8.70 -12.60
CA SER A 199 -22.46 -8.07 -13.93
C SER A 199 -21.15 -8.29 -14.69
N LEU A 200 -20.01 -8.36 -14.01
CA LEU A 200 -18.73 -8.80 -14.62
C LEU A 200 -18.77 -10.29 -15.00
N PHE A 201 -19.32 -11.15 -14.14
CA PHE A 201 -19.46 -12.58 -14.44
C PHE A 201 -20.37 -12.81 -15.66
N ASN A 202 -21.52 -12.16 -15.73
CA ASN A 202 -22.41 -12.18 -16.90
C ASN A 202 -21.72 -11.68 -18.18
N GLN A 203 -20.95 -10.59 -18.12
CA GLN A 203 -20.21 -10.06 -19.28
C GLN A 203 -19.09 -11.01 -19.76
N LEU A 204 -18.39 -11.68 -18.85
CA LEU A 204 -17.34 -12.65 -19.21
C LEU A 204 -17.94 -13.99 -19.67
N ALA A 205 -19.07 -14.42 -19.11
CA ALA A 205 -19.76 -15.64 -19.51
C ALA A 205 -20.58 -15.47 -20.82
N GLU A 206 -20.99 -14.25 -21.13
CA GLU A 206 -22.03 -13.91 -22.13
C GLU A 206 -23.38 -14.54 -21.76
N LYS A 207 -23.80 -14.26 -20.52
CA LYS A 207 -25.06 -14.68 -19.89
C LYS A 207 -25.77 -13.46 -19.30
N ASP A 208 -27.01 -13.65 -18.86
CA ASP A 208 -27.76 -12.66 -18.08
C ASP A 208 -28.51 -13.36 -16.93
N PHE A 209 -27.75 -13.99 -16.03
CA PHE A 209 -28.28 -14.78 -14.92
C PHE A 209 -28.36 -13.98 -13.61
N GLU A 210 -29.40 -14.25 -12.82
CA GLU A 210 -29.55 -13.81 -11.43
C GLU A 210 -28.95 -14.85 -10.47
N TYR A 211 -27.63 -14.82 -10.29
CA TYR A 211 -26.88 -15.83 -9.52
C TYR A 211 -27.24 -15.95 -8.04
N TYR A 212 -27.85 -14.93 -7.43
CA TYR A 212 -28.03 -14.86 -5.97
C TYR A 212 -29.49 -14.66 -5.57
N THR A 213 -29.96 -15.53 -4.68
CA THR A 213 -31.16 -15.33 -3.87
C THR A 213 -30.78 -15.01 -2.43
N PHE A 214 -31.62 -14.29 -1.68
CA PHE A 214 -31.31 -13.84 -0.32
C PHE A 214 -32.35 -14.34 0.69
N MET A 215 -31.92 -14.63 1.91
CA MET A 215 -32.78 -14.99 3.05
C MET A 215 -32.27 -14.35 4.35
N GLU A 216 -33.15 -14.09 5.32
CA GLU A 216 -32.74 -13.68 6.67
C GLU A 216 -32.40 -14.93 7.52
N PRO A 217 -31.31 -14.92 8.32
CA PRO A 217 -31.01 -15.98 9.28
C PRO A 217 -31.84 -15.82 10.58
N GLU A 218 -32.31 -16.92 11.15
CA GLU A 218 -33.01 -16.91 12.44
C GLU A 218 -32.01 -16.74 13.60
N LEU A 219 -32.34 -15.92 14.59
CA LEU A 219 -31.44 -15.57 15.70
C LEU A 219 -31.73 -16.46 16.92
N VAL A 220 -30.77 -17.33 17.26
CA VAL A 220 -30.90 -18.35 18.30
C VAL A 220 -30.42 -17.84 19.66
N GLU A 221 -29.20 -17.28 19.75
CA GLU A 221 -28.58 -16.91 21.04
C GLU A 221 -27.78 -15.59 20.99
N LEU A 222 -27.67 -14.93 22.15
CA LEU A 222 -26.94 -13.67 22.39
C LEU A 222 -26.16 -13.68 23.73
N ASP A 223 -24.98 -14.29 23.76
CA ASP A 223 -24.09 -14.20 24.92
C ASP A 223 -23.35 -12.85 24.96
N ASN A 224 -23.31 -12.24 26.14
CA ASN A 224 -22.74 -10.92 26.43
C ASN A 224 -23.22 -9.76 25.51
N VAL A 225 -24.31 -9.96 24.76
CA VAL A 225 -24.82 -8.98 23.78
C VAL A 225 -26.20 -8.46 24.16
N LYS A 226 -26.35 -7.13 24.12
CA LYS A 226 -27.64 -6.43 24.01
C LYS A 226 -27.86 -6.09 22.54
N LEU A 227 -29.02 -6.48 22.00
CA LEU A 227 -29.41 -6.23 20.62
C LEU A 227 -30.23 -4.95 20.50
N GLU A 228 -29.90 -4.11 19.53
CA GLU A 228 -30.61 -2.89 19.17
C GLU A 228 -30.86 -2.91 17.65
N LYS A 229 -32.11 -3.15 17.23
CA LYS A 229 -32.53 -3.14 15.81
C LYS A 229 -33.16 -1.79 15.43
N SER A 230 -32.88 -1.31 14.23
CA SER A 230 -33.58 -0.21 13.56
C SER A 230 -33.74 -0.50 12.07
N GLU A 231 -34.38 0.39 11.31
CA GLU A 231 -34.59 0.20 9.87
C GLU A 231 -33.25 0.01 9.12
N GLY A 232 -33.09 -1.14 8.45
CA GLY A 232 -31.88 -1.52 7.72
C GLY A 232 -30.61 -1.77 8.55
N LEU A 233 -30.67 -1.71 9.88
CA LEU A 233 -29.48 -1.68 10.75
C LEU A 233 -29.66 -2.54 12.01
N VAL A 234 -28.62 -3.30 12.35
CA VAL A 234 -28.55 -4.10 13.58
C VAL A 234 -27.27 -3.75 14.36
N THR A 235 -27.44 -3.37 15.62
CA THR A 235 -26.35 -3.04 16.54
C THR A 235 -26.26 -4.05 17.69
N TYR A 236 -25.08 -4.61 17.85
CA TYR A 236 -24.71 -5.53 18.94
C TYR A 236 -23.83 -4.78 19.95
N ARG A 237 -24.31 -4.61 21.17
CA ARG A 237 -23.65 -3.86 22.25
C ARG A 237 -23.23 -4.80 23.37
N ALA A 238 -22.03 -4.62 23.92
CA ALA A 238 -21.54 -5.35 25.09
C ALA A 238 -22.50 -5.19 26.29
N LYS A 239 -22.83 -6.29 26.99
CA LYS A 239 -23.53 -6.24 28.29
C LYS A 239 -22.59 -5.86 29.44
N ASP A 240 -21.31 -6.20 29.32
CA ASP A 240 -20.26 -5.93 30.32
C ASP A 240 -19.47 -4.63 30.08
N GLU A 241 -19.77 -3.89 29.01
CA GLU A 241 -19.04 -2.69 28.54
C GLU A 241 -17.53 -2.89 28.28
N GLU A 242 -17.02 -4.13 28.30
CA GLU A 242 -15.60 -4.43 28.11
C GLU A 242 -15.22 -4.50 26.62
N LYS A 243 -14.01 -4.05 26.25
CA LYS A 243 -13.60 -4.01 24.83
C LYS A 243 -13.24 -5.40 24.28
N TYR A 244 -12.57 -6.21 25.09
CA TYR A 244 -11.98 -7.49 24.67
C TYR A 244 -12.72 -8.73 25.19
N SER A 245 -13.81 -8.53 25.94
CA SER A 245 -14.77 -9.60 26.22
C SER A 245 -15.36 -10.16 24.92
N LYS A 246 -15.66 -11.46 24.92
CA LYS A 246 -16.38 -12.11 23.82
C LYS A 246 -17.83 -11.64 23.80
N LYS A 247 -18.35 -11.36 22.61
CA LYS A 247 -19.77 -11.13 22.31
C LYS A 247 -20.13 -12.21 21.32
N ILE A 248 -21.07 -13.09 21.64
CA ILE A 248 -21.44 -14.20 20.74
C ILE A 248 -22.85 -13.97 20.23
N VAL A 249 -23.00 -14.02 18.92
CA VAL A 249 -24.29 -14.01 18.22
C VAL A 249 -24.38 -15.34 17.50
N THR A 250 -25.41 -16.14 17.80
CA THR A 250 -25.64 -17.45 17.19
C THR A 250 -26.92 -17.40 16.38
N TRP A 251 -26.86 -17.92 15.15
CA TRP A 251 -27.98 -18.02 14.23
C TRP A 251 -28.16 -19.45 13.74
N GLU A 252 -29.35 -19.72 13.21
CA GLU A 252 -29.61 -20.91 12.39
C GLU A 252 -30.23 -20.51 11.04
N ALA A 253 -29.97 -21.33 10.02
CA ALA A 253 -30.60 -21.19 8.70
C ALA A 253 -30.73 -22.55 8.03
N VAL A 254 -31.85 -22.78 7.35
CA VAL A 254 -32.01 -23.93 6.43
C VAL A 254 -31.39 -23.55 5.10
N ILE A 255 -30.23 -24.14 4.78
CA ILE A 255 -29.52 -23.93 3.52
C ILE A 255 -30.04 -24.96 2.50
N PRO A 256 -30.61 -24.53 1.35
CA PRO A 256 -31.07 -25.44 0.32
C PRO A 256 -29.93 -26.21 -0.35
N ALA A 257 -30.23 -27.42 -0.81
CA ALA A 257 -29.35 -28.18 -1.70
C ALA A 257 -28.98 -27.38 -2.96
N GLY A 258 -27.78 -27.58 -3.49
CA GLY A 258 -27.34 -26.92 -4.73
C GLY A 258 -27.06 -25.42 -4.59
N LYS A 259 -26.83 -24.92 -3.36
CA LYS A 259 -26.43 -23.53 -3.08
C LYS A 259 -25.09 -23.48 -2.34
N GLN A 260 -24.29 -22.45 -2.61
CA GLN A 260 -23.26 -21.98 -1.66
C GLN A 260 -23.85 -20.82 -0.85
N ALA A 261 -23.78 -20.90 0.47
CA ALA A 261 -24.30 -19.87 1.36
C ALA A 261 -23.20 -18.95 1.88
N TYR A 262 -23.47 -17.64 1.90
CA TYR A 262 -22.60 -16.63 2.50
C TYR A 262 -23.38 -15.74 3.48
N LEU A 263 -22.97 -15.68 4.74
CA LEU A 263 -23.47 -14.67 5.68
C LEU A 263 -22.89 -13.30 5.32
N SER A 264 -23.77 -12.33 5.07
CA SER A 264 -23.43 -10.95 4.73
C SER A 264 -23.37 -10.10 6.00
N LEU A 265 -22.16 -9.80 6.49
CA LEU A 265 -21.93 -8.89 7.62
C LEU A 265 -21.22 -7.63 7.14
N ALA A 266 -21.97 -6.73 6.50
CA ALA A 266 -21.51 -5.41 6.08
C ALA A 266 -21.55 -4.42 7.26
N PRO A 267 -20.41 -3.87 7.74
CA PRO A 267 -20.41 -2.82 8.75
C PRO A 267 -21.09 -1.55 8.24
N TYR A 268 -21.90 -0.92 9.09
CA TYR A 268 -22.51 0.38 8.78
C TYR A 268 -21.44 1.47 8.63
N ASN A 269 -20.40 1.41 9.47
CA ASN A 269 -19.19 2.22 9.34
C ASN A 269 -17.99 1.34 9.65
N TYR A 270 -17.00 1.33 8.74
CA TYR A 270 -15.78 0.55 8.90
C TYR A 270 -14.78 1.16 9.89
N ASP A 271 -14.81 2.48 10.09
CA ASP A 271 -13.82 3.16 10.93
C ASP A 271 -14.18 3.09 12.43
N ASP A 272 -15.48 3.02 12.77
CA ASP A 272 -15.96 2.80 14.15
C ASP A 272 -15.52 1.44 14.74
N LEU A 273 -15.15 0.48 13.88
CA LEU A 273 -14.68 -0.85 14.29
C LEU A 273 -13.19 -0.90 14.65
N GLY A 274 -12.37 0.08 14.24
CA GLY A 274 -10.96 0.23 14.65
C GLY A 274 -10.06 -1.01 14.41
N THR A 275 -9.90 -1.85 15.44
CA THR A 275 -9.11 -3.10 15.40
C THR A 275 -9.94 -4.34 15.78
N ALA A 276 -11.26 -4.27 15.63
CA ALA A 276 -12.20 -5.34 15.92
C ALA A 276 -11.94 -6.62 15.10
N ASN A 277 -12.19 -7.76 15.73
CA ASN A 277 -12.05 -9.08 15.15
C ASN A 277 -13.36 -9.85 15.29
N ILE A 278 -13.65 -10.67 14.29
CA ILE A 278 -14.71 -11.67 14.29
C ILE A 278 -14.06 -13.06 14.18
N GLU A 279 -14.61 -14.02 14.91
CA GLU A 279 -14.30 -15.44 14.78
C GLU A 279 -15.63 -16.13 14.45
N LEU A 280 -15.85 -16.45 13.17
CA LEU A 280 -17.02 -17.16 12.67
C LEU A 280 -16.80 -18.66 12.87
N LYS A 281 -17.84 -19.39 13.31
CA LYS A 281 -17.85 -20.85 13.40
C LYS A 281 -19.06 -21.42 12.70
N VAL A 282 -18.82 -22.44 11.87
CA VAL A 282 -19.82 -23.19 11.11
C VAL A 282 -19.30 -24.63 11.00
N ASN A 283 -20.15 -25.64 11.23
CA ASN A 283 -19.80 -27.07 11.14
C ASN A 283 -18.53 -27.52 11.89
N GLY A 284 -18.11 -26.79 12.91
CA GLY A 284 -16.90 -27.08 13.70
C GLY A 284 -15.62 -26.40 13.18
N THR A 285 -15.62 -25.83 11.97
CA THR A 285 -14.50 -24.98 11.49
C THR A 285 -14.59 -23.57 12.08
N SER A 286 -13.48 -22.83 12.08
CA SER A 286 -13.34 -21.56 12.80
C SER A 286 -12.47 -20.51 12.09
N GLN A 287 -13.05 -19.70 11.19
CA GLN A 287 -12.31 -18.62 10.54
C GLN A 287 -12.30 -17.32 11.36
N LYS A 288 -11.11 -16.76 11.60
CA LYS A 288 -10.91 -15.51 12.37
C LYS A 288 -10.32 -14.38 11.54
N THR A 289 -11.03 -13.25 11.47
CA THR A 289 -10.62 -12.09 10.66
C THR A 289 -10.68 -10.77 11.43
N ARG A 290 -10.03 -9.73 10.88
CA ARG A 290 -10.21 -8.33 11.29
C ARG A 290 -11.31 -7.71 10.42
N ILE A 291 -12.41 -7.28 11.05
CA ILE A 291 -13.66 -6.95 10.34
C ILE A 291 -13.46 -5.80 9.33
N ASN A 292 -12.60 -4.82 9.64
CA ASN A 292 -12.31 -3.71 8.73
C ASN A 292 -11.32 -4.03 7.60
N MET A 293 -10.68 -5.20 7.65
CA MET A 293 -9.68 -5.64 6.67
C MET A 293 -10.19 -6.73 5.71
N THR A 294 -11.29 -7.43 6.01
CA THR A 294 -11.83 -8.49 5.14
C THR A 294 -13.15 -8.08 4.48
N GLY A 295 -13.57 -8.81 3.44
CA GLY A 295 -14.87 -8.61 2.81
C GLY A 295 -16.05 -8.96 3.73
N GLN A 296 -17.26 -8.68 3.27
CA GLN A 296 -18.49 -8.88 4.04
C GLN A 296 -19.08 -10.29 3.95
N TYR A 297 -18.62 -11.13 3.02
CA TYR A 297 -19.21 -12.44 2.72
C TYR A 297 -18.47 -13.55 3.46
N TYR A 298 -19.05 -14.02 4.57
CA TYR A 298 -18.50 -15.10 5.39
C TYR A 298 -19.07 -16.43 4.91
N ASP A 299 -18.21 -17.39 4.55
CA ASP A 299 -18.65 -18.67 3.98
C ASP A 299 -19.39 -19.53 5.02
N LEU A 300 -20.60 -19.97 4.67
CA LEU A 300 -21.41 -20.92 5.45
C LEU A 300 -21.43 -22.32 4.82
N GLY A 301 -20.73 -22.52 3.70
CA GLY A 301 -20.61 -23.80 3.01
C GLY A 301 -21.65 -24.07 1.93
N MET A 302 -21.49 -25.25 1.31
CA MET A 302 -22.41 -25.88 0.36
C MET A 302 -22.84 -27.25 0.90
N TYR A 303 -24.07 -27.64 0.61
CA TYR A 303 -24.69 -28.89 1.09
C TYR A 303 -25.33 -29.64 -0.08
N GLU A 304 -25.12 -30.98 -0.11
CA GLU A 304 -25.70 -31.87 -1.13
C GLU A 304 -27.22 -32.02 -0.97
N GLU A 305 -27.71 -31.86 0.25
CA GLU A 305 -29.12 -31.99 0.66
C GLU A 305 -29.52 -30.78 1.54
N GLU A 306 -30.81 -30.47 1.62
CA GLU A 306 -31.33 -29.38 2.46
C GLU A 306 -30.92 -29.58 3.93
N THR A 307 -30.17 -28.62 4.49
CA THR A 307 -29.49 -28.77 5.78
C THR A 307 -29.76 -27.58 6.69
N LEU A 308 -30.17 -27.85 7.95
CA LEU A 308 -30.20 -26.84 9.01
C LEU A 308 -28.78 -26.61 9.54
N VAL A 309 -28.28 -25.38 9.43
CA VAL A 309 -26.92 -24.98 9.80
C VAL A 309 -26.98 -23.99 10.95
N GLU A 310 -26.42 -24.39 12.10
CA GLU A 310 -26.12 -23.46 13.21
C GLU A 310 -24.74 -22.84 12.97
N PHE A 311 -24.63 -21.51 13.11
CA PHE A 311 -23.37 -20.80 13.01
C PHE A 311 -23.31 -19.62 13.99
N SER A 312 -22.10 -19.26 14.43
CA SER A 312 -21.91 -18.18 15.41
C SER A 312 -20.78 -17.23 15.06
N ALA A 313 -20.96 -15.95 15.39
CA ALA A 313 -19.95 -14.91 15.30
C ALA A 313 -19.50 -14.49 16.71
N THR A 314 -18.25 -14.79 17.06
CA THR A 314 -17.60 -14.25 18.26
C THR A 314 -16.92 -12.92 17.92
N LEU A 315 -17.55 -11.81 18.32
CA LEU A 315 -17.09 -10.44 18.11
C LEU A 315 -16.21 -9.98 19.29
N THR A 316 -15.08 -9.34 19.00
CA THR A 316 -14.11 -8.83 20.00
C THR A 316 -13.40 -7.56 19.52
N GLY A 317 -12.85 -6.76 20.43
CA GLY A 317 -12.08 -5.57 20.08
C GLY A 317 -12.91 -4.29 19.89
N SER A 318 -14.21 -4.35 20.18
CA SER A 318 -15.10 -3.20 20.37
C SER A 318 -16.13 -3.52 21.46
N THR A 319 -16.77 -2.47 21.99
CA THR A 319 -17.96 -2.54 22.85
C THR A 319 -19.27 -2.41 22.05
N VAL A 320 -19.19 -1.96 20.79
CA VAL A 320 -20.33 -1.75 19.89
C VAL A 320 -19.95 -2.25 18.49
N PHE A 321 -20.84 -3.02 17.86
CA PHE A 321 -20.68 -3.49 16.48
C PHE A 321 -22.00 -3.20 15.74
N SER A 322 -21.97 -2.32 14.76
CA SER A 322 -23.15 -1.93 13.98
C SER A 322 -22.98 -2.37 12.53
N PHE A 323 -23.88 -3.25 12.09
CA PHE A 323 -23.93 -3.79 10.73
C PHE A 323 -25.25 -3.41 10.08
N LEU A 324 -25.28 -3.38 8.73
CA LEU A 324 -26.54 -3.50 8.02
C LEU A 324 -27.24 -4.81 8.43
N THR A 325 -28.57 -4.89 8.30
CA THR A 325 -29.32 -6.12 8.64
C THR A 325 -28.69 -7.33 7.97
N PRO A 326 -28.20 -8.34 8.73
CA PRO A 326 -27.55 -9.50 8.14
C PRO A 326 -28.50 -10.32 7.29
N ASP A 327 -28.08 -10.65 6.06
CA ASP A 327 -28.72 -11.63 5.19
C ASP A 327 -27.76 -12.79 4.90
N ILE A 328 -28.30 -13.87 4.34
CA ILE A 328 -27.53 -14.93 3.70
C ILE A 328 -27.74 -14.80 2.20
N ALA A 329 -26.64 -14.58 1.47
CA ALA A 329 -26.60 -14.66 0.02
C ALA A 329 -26.39 -16.12 -0.40
N LEU A 330 -27.37 -16.69 -1.10
CA LEU A 330 -27.33 -18.05 -1.64
C LEU A 330 -26.97 -17.99 -3.13
N LEU A 331 -25.74 -18.38 -3.47
CA LEU A 331 -25.28 -18.55 -4.85
C LEU A 331 -25.89 -19.83 -5.44
N ASP A 332 -26.55 -19.70 -6.59
CA ASP A 332 -27.02 -20.84 -7.39
C ASP A 332 -25.84 -21.54 -8.09
N LEU A 333 -25.68 -22.85 -7.84
CA LEU A 333 -24.51 -23.60 -8.31
C LEU A 333 -24.62 -24.07 -9.76
N ASP A 334 -25.82 -24.37 -10.26
CA ASP A 334 -26.04 -24.75 -11.65
C ASP A 334 -25.77 -23.55 -12.59
N LEU A 335 -26.33 -22.38 -12.23
CA LEU A 335 -26.07 -21.13 -12.97
C LEU A 335 -24.61 -20.69 -12.85
N PHE A 336 -23.97 -20.90 -11.70
CA PHE A 336 -22.54 -20.65 -11.51
C PHE A 336 -21.68 -21.55 -12.38
N GLU A 337 -21.92 -22.88 -12.40
CA GLU A 337 -21.11 -23.83 -13.19
C GLU A 337 -21.26 -23.58 -14.70
N GLU A 338 -22.48 -23.30 -15.20
CA GLU A 338 -22.68 -23.00 -16.62
C GLU A 338 -21.91 -21.73 -17.04
N ALA A 339 -21.98 -20.67 -16.23
CA ALA A 339 -21.29 -19.42 -16.49
C ALA A 339 -19.76 -19.53 -16.30
N ALA A 340 -19.29 -20.19 -15.25
CA ALA A 340 -17.86 -20.46 -15.02
C ALA A 340 -17.25 -21.28 -16.16
N SER A 341 -17.93 -22.34 -16.59
CA SER A 341 -17.54 -23.15 -17.75
C SER A 341 -17.48 -22.33 -19.03
N SER A 342 -18.46 -21.42 -19.23
CA SER A 342 -18.49 -20.49 -20.37
C SER A 342 -17.30 -19.51 -20.36
N ILE A 343 -16.89 -19.04 -19.17
CA ILE A 343 -15.70 -18.20 -18.98
C ILE A 343 -14.41 -18.98 -19.26
N GLN A 344 -14.28 -20.21 -18.73
CA GLN A 344 -13.10 -21.04 -18.93
C GLN A 344 -12.91 -21.46 -20.39
N GLN A 345 -13.99 -21.75 -21.13
CA GLN A 345 -13.93 -22.04 -22.57
C GLN A 345 -13.39 -20.87 -23.41
N LYS A 346 -13.58 -19.63 -22.96
CA LYS A 346 -13.02 -18.41 -23.56
C LYS A 346 -11.70 -17.97 -22.90
N GLY A 347 -11.13 -18.81 -22.03
CA GLY A 347 -9.92 -18.53 -21.27
C GLY A 347 -8.64 -18.58 -22.12
N VAL A 348 -7.76 -17.60 -21.90
CA VAL A 348 -6.47 -17.44 -22.57
C VAL A 348 -5.33 -17.68 -21.57
N ALA A 349 -4.64 -18.80 -21.74
CA ALA A 349 -3.51 -19.18 -20.89
C ALA A 349 -2.26 -18.34 -21.21
N PHE A 350 -1.69 -17.71 -20.19
CA PHE A 350 -0.45 -16.94 -20.30
C PHE A 350 0.74 -17.69 -19.69
N THR A 351 1.89 -17.64 -20.35
CA THR A 351 3.19 -17.92 -19.73
C THR A 351 3.79 -16.61 -19.24
N VAL A 352 4.15 -16.53 -17.96
CA VAL A 352 4.70 -15.33 -17.32
C VAL A 352 6.15 -15.60 -16.89
N SER A 353 7.06 -14.67 -17.22
CA SER A 353 8.46 -14.76 -16.81
C SER A 353 9.07 -13.37 -16.61
N GLY A 354 9.59 -13.12 -15.41
CA GLY A 354 10.22 -11.86 -15.01
C GLY A 354 9.27 -10.65 -15.12
N ARG A 355 9.34 -9.94 -16.25
CA ARG A 355 8.57 -8.72 -16.54
C ARG A 355 7.64 -8.85 -17.75
N THR A 356 7.44 -10.08 -18.24
CA THR A 356 6.76 -10.37 -19.50
C THR A 356 5.67 -11.42 -19.29
N ALA A 357 4.52 -11.22 -19.94
CA ALA A 357 3.44 -12.20 -20.05
C ALA A 357 3.12 -12.41 -21.53
N LYS A 358 3.14 -13.67 -22.00
CA LYS A 358 2.80 -14.03 -23.39
C LYS A 358 1.67 -15.04 -23.45
N ALA A 359 0.83 -14.94 -24.47
CA ALA A 359 -0.18 -15.94 -24.83
C ALA A 359 -0.30 -16.08 -26.35
N GLU A 360 -0.73 -17.26 -26.79
CA GLU A 360 -1.34 -17.44 -28.11
C GLU A 360 -2.86 -17.27 -27.94
N VAL A 361 -3.49 -16.57 -28.87
CA VAL A 361 -4.93 -16.27 -28.86
C VAL A 361 -5.51 -16.71 -30.19
N VAL A 362 -6.61 -17.46 -30.15
CA VAL A 362 -7.35 -17.90 -31.34
C VAL A 362 -8.79 -17.45 -31.21
N THR A 363 -9.29 -16.72 -32.20
CA THR A 363 -10.70 -16.31 -32.27
C THR A 363 -11.18 -16.20 -33.72
N ASN A 364 -12.49 -16.34 -33.93
CA ASN A 364 -13.13 -16.34 -35.25
C ASN A 364 -13.68 -14.96 -35.66
N GLU A 365 -13.66 -13.98 -34.76
CA GLU A 365 -14.19 -12.62 -34.94
C GLU A 365 -13.29 -11.60 -34.21
N GLU A 366 -13.56 -10.29 -34.30
CA GLU A 366 -12.84 -9.30 -33.49
C GLU A 366 -13.38 -9.32 -32.04
N GLN A 367 -12.52 -9.57 -31.07
CA GLN A 367 -12.87 -9.70 -29.65
C GLN A 367 -11.92 -8.92 -28.75
N VAL A 368 -12.37 -8.63 -27.53
CA VAL A 368 -11.56 -8.02 -26.46
C VAL A 368 -10.93 -9.13 -25.63
N LEU A 369 -9.60 -9.16 -25.59
CA LEU A 369 -8.87 -9.91 -24.58
C LEU A 369 -8.91 -9.13 -23.26
N PHE A 370 -9.79 -9.55 -22.37
CA PHE A 370 -9.79 -9.14 -20.97
C PHE A 370 -8.64 -9.83 -20.23
N THR A 371 -8.00 -9.14 -19.28
CA THR A 371 -7.01 -9.74 -18.39
C THR A 371 -7.19 -9.25 -16.96
N THR A 372 -6.66 -9.99 -15.99
CA THR A 372 -6.50 -9.51 -14.61
C THR A 372 -5.08 -9.01 -14.32
N ILE A 373 -4.38 -8.49 -15.33
CA ILE A 373 -3.10 -7.79 -15.15
C ILE A 373 -3.40 -6.34 -14.72
N PRO A 374 -2.95 -5.86 -13.54
CA PRO A 374 -3.19 -4.49 -13.10
C PRO A 374 -2.57 -3.45 -14.04
N TYR A 375 -3.35 -2.44 -14.43
CA TYR A 375 -2.86 -1.34 -15.25
C TYR A 375 -1.80 -0.51 -14.51
N ASP A 376 -0.77 -0.10 -15.23
CA ASP A 376 0.29 0.81 -14.81
C ASP A 376 0.90 1.49 -16.05
N GLN A 377 1.51 2.66 -15.90
CA GLN A 377 2.16 3.38 -17.00
C GLN A 377 3.40 2.65 -17.55
N GLY A 378 4.00 1.74 -16.79
CA GLY A 378 5.16 0.96 -17.24
C GLY A 378 4.84 -0.19 -18.21
N TRP A 379 3.57 -0.45 -18.56
CA TRP A 379 3.21 -1.52 -19.49
C TRP A 379 3.28 -1.11 -20.96
N THR A 380 3.69 -2.08 -21.79
CA THR A 380 3.56 -2.08 -23.25
C THR A 380 2.92 -3.38 -23.70
N VAL A 381 2.18 -3.36 -24.81
CA VAL A 381 1.57 -4.55 -25.43
C VAL A 381 1.93 -4.62 -26.90
N SER A 382 2.06 -5.85 -27.41
CA SER A 382 2.18 -6.12 -28.84
C SER A 382 1.34 -7.31 -29.27
N VAL A 383 0.84 -7.24 -30.50
CA VAL A 383 0.12 -8.30 -31.20
C VAL A 383 0.92 -8.63 -32.46
N ASP A 384 1.35 -9.88 -32.60
CA ASP A 384 2.26 -10.35 -33.66
C ASP A 384 3.54 -9.50 -33.81
N GLY A 385 4.08 -9.05 -32.66
CA GLY A 385 5.27 -8.20 -32.58
C GLY A 385 5.07 -6.74 -33.00
N LYS A 386 3.86 -6.34 -33.43
CA LYS A 386 3.50 -4.93 -33.65
C LYS A 386 2.96 -4.36 -32.35
N GLN A 387 3.46 -3.18 -31.94
CA GLN A 387 2.90 -2.49 -30.78
C GLN A 387 1.43 -2.14 -31.02
N ALA A 388 0.57 -2.48 -30.06
CA ALA A 388 -0.84 -2.12 -30.07
C ALA A 388 -1.13 -1.08 -28.98
N GLU A 389 -2.29 -0.42 -29.08
CA GLU A 389 -2.77 0.44 -28.00
C GLU A 389 -3.18 -0.40 -26.78
N ILE A 390 -3.08 0.19 -25.59
CA ILE A 390 -3.58 -0.39 -24.34
C ILE A 390 -4.91 0.31 -24.01
N PRO A 391 -6.07 -0.17 -24.50
CA PRO A 391 -7.32 0.17 -23.86
C PRO A 391 -7.25 -0.26 -22.39
N ARG A 392 -7.65 0.65 -21.50
CA ARG A 392 -7.69 0.39 -20.07
C ARG A 392 -9.10 0.02 -19.67
N PHE A 393 -9.25 -1.05 -18.92
CA PHE A 393 -10.53 -1.41 -18.34
C PHE A 393 -10.68 -0.79 -16.95
N LYS A 394 -11.60 0.18 -16.82
CA LYS A 394 -11.92 0.94 -15.59
C LYS A 394 -10.68 1.54 -14.88
N ASP A 395 -9.62 1.88 -15.63
CA ASP A 395 -8.26 2.22 -15.14
C ASP A 395 -7.60 1.17 -14.21
N ALA A 396 -8.22 -0.02 -14.11
CA ALA A 396 -7.87 -1.09 -13.19
C ALA A 396 -7.02 -2.19 -13.86
N PHE A 397 -7.40 -2.63 -15.05
CA PHE A 397 -6.79 -3.78 -15.74
C PHE A 397 -6.40 -3.50 -17.20
N LEU A 398 -5.48 -4.31 -17.72
CA LEU A 398 -5.10 -4.31 -19.13
C LEU A 398 -6.14 -5.06 -19.98
N THR A 399 -6.49 -4.44 -21.10
CA THR A 399 -7.25 -5.08 -22.20
C THR A 399 -6.53 -4.84 -23.53
N VAL A 400 -6.84 -5.64 -24.55
CA VAL A 400 -6.39 -5.41 -25.93
C VAL A 400 -7.40 -5.99 -26.92
N LYS A 401 -7.64 -5.34 -28.06
CA LYS A 401 -8.47 -5.91 -29.14
C LYS A 401 -7.65 -6.92 -29.94
N ILE A 402 -8.26 -8.07 -30.24
CA ILE A 402 -7.68 -9.16 -31.02
C ILE A 402 -8.56 -9.39 -32.25
N PRO A 403 -8.04 -9.25 -33.49
CA PRO A 403 -8.78 -9.57 -34.70
C PRO A 403 -9.09 -11.07 -34.85
N ALA A 404 -9.96 -11.40 -35.80
CA ALA A 404 -10.20 -12.77 -36.21
C ALA A 404 -8.92 -13.44 -36.76
N GLY A 405 -8.48 -14.53 -36.13
CA GLY A 405 -7.27 -15.26 -36.50
C GLY A 405 -6.59 -15.96 -35.32
N THR A 406 -5.33 -16.35 -35.55
CA THR A 406 -4.39 -16.81 -34.52
C THR A 406 -3.32 -15.74 -34.34
N HIS A 407 -3.18 -15.22 -33.12
CA HIS A 407 -2.34 -14.07 -32.79
C HIS A 407 -1.45 -14.35 -31.57
N THR A 408 -0.20 -13.89 -31.63
CA THR A 408 0.70 -13.89 -30.46
C THR A 408 0.58 -12.56 -29.72
N VAL A 409 0.15 -12.60 -28.46
CA VAL A 409 0.04 -11.41 -27.60
C VAL A 409 1.17 -11.42 -26.58
N GLU A 410 1.90 -10.30 -26.48
CA GLU A 410 2.96 -10.11 -25.50
C GLU A 410 2.79 -8.77 -24.76
N PHE A 411 2.59 -8.86 -23.45
CA PHE A 411 2.66 -7.73 -22.51
C PHE A 411 4.05 -7.68 -21.88
N VAL A 412 4.65 -6.49 -21.82
CA VAL A 412 5.97 -6.26 -21.23
C VAL A 412 5.93 -5.06 -20.30
N TYR A 413 6.34 -5.25 -19.06
CA TYR A 413 6.49 -4.20 -18.05
C TYR A 413 7.93 -3.65 -18.03
N LEU A 414 8.04 -2.34 -17.79
CA LEU A 414 9.29 -1.64 -17.51
C LEU A 414 8.98 -0.50 -16.52
N PRO A 415 9.47 -0.55 -15.26
CA PRO A 415 9.13 0.46 -14.26
C PRO A 415 9.40 1.89 -14.74
N PRO A 416 8.43 2.82 -14.63
CA PRO A 416 8.62 4.22 -15.02
C PRO A 416 9.88 4.82 -14.38
N GLY A 417 10.70 5.48 -15.20
CA GLY A 417 11.95 6.10 -14.76
C GLY A 417 13.15 5.15 -14.60
N LEU A 418 13.00 3.82 -14.71
CA LEU A 418 14.15 2.89 -14.58
C LEU A 418 15.24 3.16 -15.63
N THR A 419 14.86 3.50 -16.85
CA THR A 419 15.78 3.87 -17.94
C THR A 419 16.54 5.16 -17.62
N SER A 420 15.82 6.23 -17.27
CA SER A 420 16.38 7.53 -16.90
C SER A 420 17.28 7.43 -15.67
N GLY A 421 16.85 6.71 -14.63
CA GLY A 421 17.63 6.45 -13.42
C GLY A 421 18.92 5.69 -13.74
N SER A 422 18.85 4.64 -14.55
CA SER A 422 20.03 3.88 -15.00
C SER A 422 21.03 4.76 -15.75
N LEU A 423 20.56 5.62 -16.67
CA LEU A 423 21.40 6.56 -17.41
C LEU A 423 22.05 7.61 -16.49
N LEU A 424 21.30 8.15 -15.51
CA LEU A 424 21.82 9.09 -14.51
C LEU A 424 22.85 8.44 -13.58
N THR A 425 22.64 7.20 -13.13
CA THR A 425 23.62 6.44 -12.33
C THR A 425 24.90 6.20 -13.12
N VAL A 426 24.81 5.71 -14.36
CA VAL A 426 25.98 5.46 -15.22
C VAL A 426 26.73 6.77 -15.53
N GLY A 427 26.01 7.85 -15.86
CA GLY A 427 26.60 9.17 -16.05
C GLY A 427 27.31 9.69 -14.80
N SER A 428 26.71 9.51 -13.61
CA SER A 428 27.30 9.92 -12.33
C SER A 428 28.59 9.14 -12.01
N VAL A 429 28.63 7.83 -12.30
CA VAL A 429 29.83 7.00 -12.17
C VAL A 429 30.94 7.46 -13.11
N PHE A 430 30.63 7.79 -14.37
CA PHE A 430 31.63 8.34 -15.31
C PHE A 430 32.12 9.73 -14.90
N LEU A 431 31.24 10.62 -14.44
CA LEU A 431 31.62 11.95 -13.94
C LEU A 431 32.51 11.85 -12.70
N PHE A 432 32.18 10.98 -11.74
CA PHE A 432 32.99 10.75 -10.54
C PHE A 432 34.34 10.09 -10.88
N GLY A 433 34.37 9.11 -11.78
CA GLY A 433 35.60 8.50 -12.30
C GLY A 433 36.49 9.53 -13.02
N GLY A 434 35.89 10.41 -13.83
CA GLY A 434 36.57 11.53 -14.48
C GLY A 434 37.15 12.53 -13.47
N TYR A 435 36.39 12.90 -12.44
CA TYR A 435 36.85 13.74 -11.33
C TYR A 435 38.05 13.12 -10.60
N LEU A 436 37.98 11.84 -10.23
CA LEU A 436 39.10 11.11 -9.61
C LEU A 436 40.32 11.01 -10.54
N PHE A 437 40.12 10.87 -11.85
CA PHE A 437 41.21 10.88 -12.84
C PHE A 437 41.87 12.26 -12.95
N VAL A 438 41.09 13.34 -12.98
CA VAL A 438 41.59 14.73 -12.96
C VAL A 438 42.36 15.01 -11.67
N LEU A 439 41.86 14.60 -10.50
CA LEU A 439 42.59 14.71 -9.24
C LEU A 439 43.91 13.92 -9.26
N ARG A 440 43.90 12.67 -9.77
CA ARG A 440 45.11 11.85 -9.89
C ARG A 440 46.15 12.45 -10.82
N LYS A 441 45.76 13.04 -11.96
CA LYS A 441 46.68 13.78 -12.83
C LYS A 441 47.19 15.06 -12.17
N ARG A 442 46.32 15.83 -11.50
CA ARG A 442 46.71 17.05 -10.79
C ARG A 442 47.66 16.81 -9.63
N LYS A 443 47.68 15.62 -9.00
CA LYS A 443 48.74 15.27 -8.02
C LYS A 443 50.17 15.27 -8.59
N GLY A 444 50.34 15.21 -9.91
CA GLY A 444 51.63 15.40 -10.60
C GLY A 444 51.84 16.80 -11.18
N ASP A 445 50.92 17.75 -10.94
CA ASP A 445 50.94 19.10 -11.49
C ASP A 445 51.51 20.06 -10.43
N LEU A 446 52.54 20.82 -10.81
CA LEU A 446 53.34 21.64 -9.88
C LEU A 446 52.48 22.68 -9.14
N PHE A 447 51.48 23.25 -9.81
CA PHE A 447 50.57 24.24 -9.23
C PHE A 447 49.65 23.65 -8.15
N TYR A 448 49.23 22.39 -8.33
CA TYR A 448 48.42 21.68 -7.34
C TYR A 448 49.27 21.24 -6.16
N GLN A 449 50.51 20.81 -6.40
CA GLN A 449 51.46 20.48 -5.34
C GLN A 449 51.75 21.70 -4.46
N VAL A 450 52.09 22.85 -5.05
CA VAL A 450 52.32 24.12 -4.32
C VAL A 450 51.09 24.49 -3.46
N THR A 451 49.90 24.54 -4.04
CA THR A 451 48.68 24.92 -3.29
C THR A 451 48.24 23.92 -2.21
N THR A 452 48.75 22.68 -2.20
CA THR A 452 48.60 21.76 -1.06
C THR A 452 49.76 21.79 -0.07
N ALA A 453 51.00 21.95 -0.55
CA ALA A 453 52.21 21.96 0.26
C ALA A 453 52.33 23.26 1.07
N ASP A 454 51.96 24.42 0.49
CA ASP A 454 51.86 25.69 1.22
C ASP A 454 50.89 25.58 2.41
N ARG A 455 49.93 24.64 2.39
CA ARG A 455 49.01 24.40 3.50
C ARG A 455 49.69 23.67 4.65
N GLU A 456 50.30 22.51 4.38
CA GLU A 456 51.05 21.74 5.40
C GLU A 456 52.25 22.54 5.95
N ASP A 457 52.98 23.24 5.07
CA ASP A 457 54.16 24.03 5.44
C ASP A 457 53.79 25.38 6.12
N THR A 458 52.55 25.88 5.93
CA THR A 458 52.01 26.99 6.73
C THR A 458 51.56 26.54 8.12
N GLU A 459 50.92 25.37 8.25
CA GLU A 459 50.55 24.81 9.56
C GLU A 459 51.81 24.50 10.39
N LEU A 460 52.83 23.86 9.80
CA LEU A 460 54.13 23.62 10.45
C LEU A 460 54.88 24.90 10.86
N LYS A 461 54.77 25.98 10.07
CA LYS A 461 55.35 27.29 10.43
C LYS A 461 54.54 27.99 11.52
N LEU A 462 53.21 27.83 11.56
CA LEU A 462 52.36 28.36 12.62
C LEU A 462 52.64 27.67 13.96
N GLU A 463 52.73 26.33 14.02
CA GLU A 463 53.07 25.60 15.25
C GLU A 463 54.42 26.05 15.83
N LYS A 464 55.46 26.15 14.99
CA LYS A 464 56.78 26.66 15.42
C LYS A 464 56.70 28.10 15.92
N LYS A 465 56.02 28.98 15.19
CA LYS A 465 55.97 30.42 15.52
C LYS A 465 55.17 30.71 16.79
N VAL A 466 54.15 29.90 17.10
CA VAL A 466 53.46 29.94 18.41
C VAL A 466 54.40 29.46 19.51
N THR A 467 55.12 28.35 19.30
CA THR A 467 56.08 27.80 20.28
C THR A 467 57.21 28.78 20.63
N GLU A 468 57.71 29.53 19.65
CA GLU A 468 58.72 30.59 19.87
C GLU A 468 58.12 31.86 20.51
N SER A 469 56.84 32.16 20.27
CA SER A 469 56.14 33.29 20.90
C SER A 469 55.94 33.06 22.40
N GLU A 470 55.38 31.91 22.79
CA GLU A 470 55.13 31.57 24.20
C GLU A 470 56.43 31.50 25.03
N ALA A 471 57.54 31.08 24.42
CA ALA A 471 58.87 31.08 25.05
C ALA A 471 59.46 32.50 25.25
N THR A 472 59.00 33.49 24.49
CA THR A 472 59.55 34.86 24.51
C THR A 472 58.75 35.79 25.42
N GLU A 473 57.40 35.68 25.45
CA GLU A 473 56.56 36.51 26.32
C GLU A 473 56.76 36.24 27.82
N THR A 474 57.27 35.05 28.20
CA THR A 474 57.63 34.74 29.60
C THR A 474 58.84 35.50 30.16
N LEU A 475 59.49 36.39 29.38
CA LEU A 475 60.72 37.09 29.80
C LEU A 475 60.68 38.63 29.72
N GLN A 476 59.64 39.27 29.18
CA GLN A 476 59.56 40.74 29.09
C GLN A 476 58.16 41.33 29.37
N SER A 477 57.73 41.30 30.63
CA SER A 477 56.61 42.13 31.10
C SER A 477 56.80 42.67 32.53
N SER A 478 58.02 43.12 32.85
CA SER A 478 58.32 43.89 34.06
C SER A 478 58.45 45.39 33.76
N THR A 479 57.81 46.23 34.58
CA THR A 479 58.15 47.66 34.81
C THR A 479 57.46 48.74 33.93
N ILE A 480 56.28 49.19 34.41
CA ILE A 480 55.90 50.62 34.66
C ILE A 480 55.80 51.62 33.46
N GLU A 481 54.56 51.81 32.98
CA GLU A 481 53.73 53.05 33.08
C GLU A 481 54.38 54.46 33.20
N LYS A 482 53.96 55.44 32.37
CA LYS A 482 53.63 56.84 32.77
C LYS A 482 53.07 57.79 31.69
N ALA A 483 52.01 58.54 32.07
CA ALA A 483 51.75 60.00 31.86
C ALA A 483 51.71 60.65 30.44
N GLU A 484 50.93 61.72 30.14
CA GLU A 484 49.80 62.42 30.83
C GLU A 484 49.08 63.40 29.85
N CYS A 485 47.76 63.63 30.06
CA CYS A 485 46.97 64.89 29.90
C CYS A 485 46.94 65.68 28.54
N GLU A 486 46.00 66.62 28.28
CA GLU A 486 44.96 67.28 29.11
C GLU A 486 43.76 67.83 28.27
N ASN A 487 42.55 67.96 28.88
CA ASN A 487 41.42 68.91 28.59
C ASN A 487 40.81 69.00 27.15
N SER A 488 39.58 69.48 26.86
CA SER A 488 38.28 69.74 27.54
C SER A 488 37.24 70.10 26.41
N SER A 489 35.93 70.38 26.52
CA SER A 489 34.82 70.34 27.53
C SER A 489 33.48 70.46 26.76
N LEU A 490 32.52 69.53 26.85
CA LEU A 490 31.31 69.50 27.72
C LEU A 490 30.06 70.32 27.26
N GLY A 491 28.87 69.67 27.20
CA GLY A 491 27.52 70.26 27.01
C GLY A 491 26.61 69.43 26.05
N ILE A 492 25.56 68.65 26.44
CA ILE A 492 24.26 68.92 27.14
C ILE A 492 23.18 69.47 26.16
N VAL A 493 21.94 68.94 26.01
CA VAL A 493 21.19 67.72 26.48
C VAL A 493 19.87 67.56 25.66
N GLU A 494 19.12 66.46 25.84
CA GLU A 494 17.67 66.22 25.54
C GLU A 494 17.10 66.03 24.10
N GLU A 495 16.54 64.82 23.90
CA GLU A 495 15.18 64.43 23.45
C GLU A 495 14.50 64.85 22.11
N SER A 496 13.51 64.00 21.76
CA SER A 496 12.38 64.16 20.82
C SER A 496 12.51 63.72 19.33
N VAL A 497 11.33 63.56 18.71
CA VAL A 497 10.89 62.69 17.59
C VAL A 497 9.57 63.37 17.06
N PRO A 498 9.07 63.24 15.80
CA PRO A 498 9.37 62.31 14.68
C PRO A 498 9.53 62.98 13.27
N GLU A 499 9.51 62.14 12.21
CA GLU A 499 8.52 62.15 11.11
C GLU A 499 8.87 62.51 9.63
N SER A 500 8.30 61.65 8.75
CA SER A 500 7.84 61.86 7.35
C SER A 500 8.81 62.15 6.18
N GLU A 501 8.59 61.36 5.11
CA GLU A 501 8.49 61.70 3.66
C GLU A 501 9.51 62.67 3.00
N GLY A 502 10.05 62.40 1.80
CA GLY A 502 9.86 61.29 0.85
C GLY A 502 10.24 61.71 -0.59
N LYS A 503 10.38 60.76 -1.53
CA LYS A 503 10.74 60.97 -2.97
C LYS A 503 12.18 61.52 -3.20
N GLU A 504 12.82 61.37 -4.36
CA GLU A 504 12.56 60.58 -5.59
C GLU A 504 13.89 60.14 -6.24
N GLU A 505 13.84 59.19 -7.18
CA GLU A 505 14.98 58.70 -7.99
C GLU A 505 15.39 59.73 -9.09
N PRO A 506 16.57 59.64 -9.76
CA PRO A 506 16.81 58.57 -10.75
C PRO A 506 18.26 58.14 -11.09
N SER A 507 18.33 57.04 -11.86
CA SER A 507 19.29 56.71 -12.94
C SER A 507 20.71 56.17 -12.65
N GLU A 508 20.93 54.95 -13.16
CA GLU A 508 22.09 54.41 -13.91
C GLU A 508 23.53 54.46 -13.32
N ALA A 509 24.36 53.40 -13.43
CA ALA A 509 24.15 51.98 -13.79
C ALA A 509 25.43 51.17 -13.45
N SER A 510 25.31 49.82 -13.29
CA SER A 510 26.27 48.77 -13.75
C SER A 510 26.37 47.51 -12.84
N SER A 511 26.63 46.36 -13.48
CA SER A 511 27.25 45.12 -12.96
C SER A 511 26.53 44.24 -11.91
N LEU A 512 25.67 43.35 -12.42
CA LEU A 512 25.84 41.89 -12.35
C LEU A 512 26.16 41.22 -10.99
N MET A 513 25.11 40.77 -10.28
CA MET A 513 25.10 39.54 -9.47
C MET A 513 23.68 38.96 -9.50
N SER A 514 23.42 37.97 -10.35
CA SER A 514 22.09 37.33 -10.48
C SER A 514 21.95 36.15 -9.51
N SER A 515 21.13 36.32 -8.48
CA SER A 515 20.68 35.22 -7.61
C SER A 515 19.70 34.30 -8.34
N PHE A 516 19.75 33.00 -8.06
CA PHE A 516 18.68 32.08 -8.43
C PHE A 516 17.58 32.14 -7.37
N THR A 517 16.41 32.67 -7.73
CA THR A 517 15.18 32.57 -6.94
C THR A 517 14.33 31.40 -7.45
N PHE A 518 13.73 30.64 -6.53
CA PHE A 518 12.65 29.71 -6.88
C PHE A 518 11.37 30.50 -7.16
N SER A 519 10.61 30.08 -8.17
CA SER A 519 9.31 30.67 -8.48
C SER A 519 8.24 30.01 -7.60
N ASP A 520 7.94 30.64 -6.45
CA ASP A 520 6.72 30.32 -5.71
C ASP A 520 5.50 30.77 -6.51
N LYS A 521 4.81 29.81 -7.12
CA LYS A 521 3.41 29.94 -7.51
C LYS A 521 2.54 29.03 -6.64
N GLN A 522 2.39 29.43 -5.38
CA GLN A 522 1.25 28.99 -4.58
C GLN A 522 -0.01 29.71 -5.08
N GLU A 523 -0.69 29.12 -6.06
CA GLU A 523 -2.13 29.37 -6.25
C GLU A 523 -2.88 28.37 -5.36
N GLY A 524 -3.71 28.88 -4.46
CA GLY A 524 -4.16 28.13 -3.29
C GLY A 524 -5.21 27.08 -3.60
N PHE A 525 -5.02 25.86 -3.08
CA PHE A 525 -6.06 24.83 -2.98
C PHE A 525 -7.12 25.21 -1.92
N GLY A 526 -7.94 26.21 -2.24
CA GLY A 526 -9.17 26.50 -1.51
C GLY A 526 -10.29 25.57 -1.99
N PHE A 527 -10.81 24.72 -1.11
CA PHE A 527 -12.07 24.02 -1.37
C PHE A 527 -13.21 25.05 -1.47
N SER A 528 -13.83 25.14 -2.66
CA SER A 528 -15.16 25.73 -2.80
C SER A 528 -16.09 24.68 -3.36
N LEU A 529 -17.19 24.39 -2.65
CA LEU A 529 -18.32 23.73 -3.28
C LEU A 529 -19.01 24.76 -4.18
N HIS A 530 -19.08 24.48 -5.47
CA HIS A 530 -20.11 25.06 -6.34
C HIS A 530 -21.18 24.00 -6.56
N THR A 531 -22.18 24.01 -5.69
CA THR A 531 -23.47 23.37 -5.95
C THR A 531 -24.25 24.26 -6.91
N GLU A 532 -24.08 24.04 -8.21
CA GLU A 532 -24.98 24.61 -9.22
C GLU A 532 -26.34 23.92 -9.13
N THR A 533 -27.21 24.47 -8.29
CA THR A 533 -28.61 24.05 -8.19
C THR A 533 -29.37 24.59 -9.40
N GLU A 534 -29.62 23.74 -10.41
CA GLU A 534 -30.58 24.04 -11.48
C GLU A 534 -32.00 24.12 -10.89
N VAL A 535 -32.34 25.29 -10.37
CA VAL A 535 -33.73 25.65 -10.05
C VAL A 535 -34.47 25.79 -11.38
N LYS A 536 -35.19 24.74 -11.78
CA LYS A 536 -36.26 24.85 -12.78
C LYS A 536 -37.21 25.95 -12.31
N LYS A 537 -37.28 27.03 -13.10
CA LYS A 537 -38.37 27.99 -12.96
C LYS A 537 -39.66 27.30 -13.35
N GLU A 538 -40.51 27.01 -12.37
CA GLU A 538 -41.93 26.85 -12.64
C GLU A 538 -42.47 28.16 -13.22
N THR A 539 -43.36 28.04 -14.20
CA THR A 539 -43.96 29.19 -14.87
C THR A 539 -45.24 29.55 -14.14
N GLU A 540 -45.29 30.71 -13.50
CA GLU A 540 -46.53 31.26 -12.96
C GLU A 540 -47.48 31.60 -14.12
N GLU A 541 -48.52 30.79 -14.32
CA GLU A 541 -49.75 31.25 -14.99
C GLU A 541 -50.73 31.79 -13.93
N PRO A 542 -51.50 32.85 -14.25
CA PRO A 542 -52.23 33.63 -13.26
C PRO A 542 -53.50 32.93 -12.77
N SER A 543 -53.92 33.31 -11.57
CA SER A 543 -55.24 32.99 -11.04
C SER A 543 -56.35 33.62 -11.88
N ASP A 544 -57.37 32.85 -12.22
CA ASP A 544 -58.72 33.41 -12.30
C ASP A 544 -59.82 32.41 -11.92
N GLN A 545 -60.91 33.02 -11.47
CA GLN A 545 -62.23 32.52 -11.03
C GLN A 545 -62.74 31.22 -11.73
N GLU A 546 -63.59 30.37 -11.13
CA GLU A 546 -64.85 30.72 -10.44
C GLU A 546 -65.51 29.50 -9.72
N LYS A 547 -66.37 29.77 -8.72
CA LYS A 547 -67.37 28.89 -8.06
C LYS A 547 -66.90 27.76 -7.15
#